data_AF-A0A537IG93-F1
#
_entry.id   AF-A0A537IG93-F1
#
_cell.length_a   1.000
_cell.length_b   1.000
_cell.length_c   1.000
_cell.angle_alpha   90.00
_cell.angle_beta   90.00
_cell.angle_gamma   90.00
#
_symmetry.space_group_name_H-M   'P 1'
#
loop_
_entity.id
_entity.type
_entity.pdbx_description
1 polymer ?
#
loop_
_entity_poly.entity_id
_entity_poly.type
_entity_poly.pdbx_seq_one_letter_code
_entity_poly.pdbx_strand_id
1 'polypeptide(L)'
;MKAYLIDSPAGLFLLEKTGKISEKALFAHNPSDAASQLKKVLNGDLPPESSAFGQRLTQIELDQVTVDSEPLARLARSIVKAEVVQDENDPTISKLRNRLPSILVRLRIIESKDEYEQFVRDVSLELAKTAITEATTKRDLYAIQTVRSIEDLDKILNLLAGRIREWYGLHFPELDRLVEKHDSYIRLVHSLGARESFSYDALTKLGIPQDKATQISG
;
A
#
# COMPACT_ATOMS: atom_id res chain seq x y z
N MET A 1 -34.49 9.29 -23.55
CA MET A 1 -33.57 8.39 -24.30
C MET A 1 -32.89 7.36 -23.37
N LYS A 2 -32.64 6.10 -23.81
CA LYS A 2 -31.77 5.14 -23.08
C LYS A 2 -30.30 5.32 -23.48
N ALA A 3 -29.42 5.46 -22.49
CA ALA A 3 -27.99 5.63 -22.69
C ALA A 3 -27.16 4.69 -21.81
N TYR A 4 -25.88 4.54 -22.14
CA TYR A 4 -24.92 3.71 -21.45
C TYR A 4 -23.74 4.57 -21.03
N LEU A 5 -23.43 4.62 -19.74
CA LEU A 5 -22.25 5.32 -19.25
C LEU A 5 -21.13 4.29 -19.03
N ILE A 6 -19.99 4.53 -19.65
CA ILE A 6 -18.83 3.63 -19.64
C ILE A 6 -17.59 4.43 -19.28
N ASP A 7 -16.79 3.91 -18.36
CA ASP A 7 -15.46 4.39 -18.02
C ASP A 7 -14.37 3.62 -18.77
N SER A 8 -13.25 4.28 -19.01
CA SER A 8 -12.03 3.72 -19.61
C SER A 8 -10.83 4.52 -19.12
N PRO A 9 -9.59 3.97 -19.19
CA PRO A 9 -8.38 4.76 -19.02
C PRO A 9 -8.33 6.05 -19.84
N ALA A 10 -8.99 6.10 -21.00
CA ALA A 10 -9.06 7.30 -21.84
C ALA A 10 -10.12 8.33 -21.39
N GLY A 11 -11.04 7.98 -20.49
CA GLY A 11 -12.09 8.89 -20.05
C GLY A 11 -13.43 8.25 -19.72
N LEU A 12 -14.44 9.11 -19.56
CA LEU A 12 -15.85 8.78 -19.38
C LEU A 12 -16.61 9.01 -20.68
N PHE A 13 -17.49 8.08 -21.04
CA PHE A 13 -18.23 8.11 -22.30
C PHE A 13 -19.70 7.79 -22.06
N LEU A 14 -20.59 8.72 -22.44
CA LEU A 14 -22.01 8.47 -22.56
C LEU A 14 -22.32 8.04 -23.99
N LEU A 15 -22.82 6.82 -24.15
CA LEU A 15 -23.03 6.15 -25.42
C LEU A 15 -24.51 5.79 -25.61
N GLU A 16 -24.99 5.90 -26.84
CA GLU A 16 -26.24 5.28 -27.26
C GLU A 16 -26.03 3.78 -27.54
N LYS A 17 -27.13 3.00 -27.58
CA LYS A 17 -27.10 1.56 -27.93
C LYS A 17 -26.40 1.27 -29.28
N THR A 18 -26.40 2.24 -30.19
CA THR A 18 -25.75 2.16 -31.52
C THR A 18 -24.23 2.22 -31.45
N GLY A 19 -23.67 2.73 -30.34
CA GLY A 19 -22.25 3.07 -30.18
C GLY A 19 -21.89 4.49 -30.61
N LYS A 20 -22.88 5.36 -30.80
CA LYS A 20 -22.66 6.80 -30.97
C LYS A 20 -22.36 7.41 -29.60
N ILE A 21 -21.30 8.20 -29.50
CA ILE A 21 -20.97 8.98 -28.30
C ILE A 21 -21.87 10.21 -28.27
N SER A 22 -22.72 10.31 -27.26
CA SER A 22 -23.53 11.50 -26.99
C SER A 22 -22.70 12.55 -26.25
N GLU A 23 -21.93 12.13 -25.24
CA GLU A 23 -21.06 13.00 -24.46
C GLU A 23 -19.79 12.27 -24.03
N LYS A 24 -18.71 13.02 -23.81
CA LYS A 24 -17.43 12.48 -23.33
C LYS A 24 -16.68 13.43 -22.41
N ALA A 25 -15.95 12.85 -21.46
CA ALA A 25 -14.90 13.51 -20.71
C ALA A 25 -13.60 12.75 -20.98
N LEU A 26 -12.62 13.40 -21.60
CA LEU A 26 -11.31 12.77 -21.83
C LEU A 26 -10.42 12.99 -20.62
N PHE A 27 -9.70 11.95 -20.24
CA PHE A 27 -8.66 12.04 -19.23
C PHE A 27 -7.36 12.59 -19.81
N ALA A 28 -6.43 12.92 -18.92
CA ALA A 28 -5.10 13.35 -19.31
C ALA A 28 -4.42 12.30 -20.21
N HIS A 29 -3.58 12.74 -21.14
CA HIS A 29 -2.81 11.81 -21.99
C HIS A 29 -1.61 11.21 -21.24
N ASN A 30 -1.20 11.83 -20.13
CA ASN A 30 -0.21 11.26 -19.23
C ASN A 30 -0.83 10.10 -18.42
N PRO A 31 -0.25 8.88 -18.46
CA PRO A 31 -0.77 7.73 -17.74
C PRO A 31 -0.94 7.93 -16.23
N SER A 32 -0.05 8.70 -15.58
CA SER A 32 -0.12 8.91 -14.13
C SER A 32 -1.32 9.76 -13.74
N ASP A 33 -1.55 10.86 -14.46
CA ASP A 33 -2.68 11.74 -14.24
C ASP A 33 -4.00 11.05 -14.60
N ALA A 34 -4.02 10.29 -15.70
CA ALA A 34 -5.17 9.48 -16.10
C ALA A 34 -5.52 8.40 -15.06
N ALA A 35 -4.52 7.74 -14.48
CA ALA A 35 -4.72 6.79 -13.39
C ALA A 35 -5.34 7.46 -12.16
N SER A 36 -4.88 8.65 -11.79
CA SER A 36 -5.47 9.43 -10.69
C SER A 36 -6.94 9.78 -10.95
N GLN A 37 -7.27 10.19 -12.18
CA GLN A 37 -8.65 10.49 -12.59
C GLN A 37 -9.53 9.24 -12.61
N LEU A 38 -9.05 8.14 -13.22
CA LEU A 38 -9.77 6.87 -13.25
C LEU A 38 -9.99 6.32 -11.84
N LYS A 39 -9.02 6.47 -10.93
CA LYS A 39 -9.17 6.06 -9.53
C LYS A 39 -10.33 6.77 -8.83
N LYS A 40 -10.55 8.07 -9.08
CA LYS A 40 -11.71 8.80 -8.55
C LYS A 40 -13.02 8.19 -9.06
N VAL A 41 -13.08 7.88 -10.36
CA VAL A 41 -14.24 7.21 -10.96
C VAL A 41 -14.49 5.84 -10.33
N LEU A 42 -13.44 5.04 -10.12
CA LEU A 42 -13.55 3.72 -9.47
C LEU A 42 -13.99 3.80 -8.00
N ASN A 43 -13.81 4.95 -7.34
CA ASN A 43 -14.36 5.23 -6.02
C ASN A 43 -15.82 5.75 -6.07
N GLY A 44 -16.29 6.14 -7.25
CA GLY A 44 -17.63 6.67 -7.52
C GLY A 44 -17.69 8.20 -7.56
N ASP A 45 -16.55 8.86 -7.66
CA ASP A 45 -16.44 10.32 -7.68
C ASP A 45 -16.09 10.83 -9.09
N LEU A 46 -16.71 11.95 -9.49
CA LEU A 46 -16.35 12.62 -10.74
C LEU A 46 -15.02 13.35 -10.57
N PRO A 47 -14.01 13.13 -11.44
CA PRO A 47 -12.77 13.91 -11.42
C PRO A 47 -13.07 15.40 -11.58
N PRO A 48 -12.42 16.31 -10.82
CA PRO A 48 -12.64 17.75 -10.93
C PRO A 48 -12.46 18.29 -12.36
N GLU A 49 -11.51 17.72 -13.11
CA GLU A 49 -11.22 18.08 -14.49
C GLU A 49 -12.38 17.69 -15.45
N SER A 50 -13.21 16.73 -15.04
CA SER A 50 -14.41 16.29 -15.74
C SER A 50 -15.69 17.02 -15.30
N SER A 51 -15.60 18.10 -14.49
CA SER A 51 -16.78 18.85 -14.01
C SER A 51 -17.68 19.35 -15.15
N ALA A 52 -17.09 19.82 -16.24
CA ALA A 52 -17.84 20.27 -17.41
C ALA A 52 -18.66 19.15 -18.06
N PHE A 53 -18.19 17.90 -18.00
CA PHE A 53 -18.95 16.74 -18.47
C PHE A 53 -20.17 16.48 -17.59
N GLY A 54 -20.02 16.55 -16.26
CA GLY A 54 -21.15 16.41 -15.34
C GLY A 54 -22.24 17.48 -15.57
N GLN A 55 -21.83 18.73 -15.82
CA GLN A 55 -22.77 19.81 -16.15
C GLN A 55 -23.53 19.54 -17.45
N ARG A 56 -22.85 19.09 -18.51
CA ARG A 56 -23.50 18.73 -19.78
C ARG A 56 -24.43 17.54 -19.61
N LEU A 57 -24.04 16.51 -18.86
CA LEU A 57 -24.90 15.37 -18.56
C LEU A 57 -26.20 15.76 -17.85
N THR A 58 -26.17 16.80 -17.01
CA THR A 58 -27.37 17.29 -16.31
C THR A 58 -28.39 17.95 -17.27
N GLN A 59 -27.91 18.48 -18.39
CA GLN A 59 -28.74 19.16 -19.40
C GLN A 59 -29.39 18.20 -20.40
N ILE A 60 -28.93 16.96 -20.46
CA ILE A 60 -29.45 15.96 -21.40
C ILE A 60 -30.65 15.25 -20.79
N GLU A 61 -31.75 15.24 -21.51
CA GLU A 61 -32.96 14.52 -21.12
C GLU A 61 -32.81 13.02 -21.43
N LEU A 62 -32.41 12.27 -20.40
CA LEU A 62 -32.24 10.82 -20.42
C LEU A 62 -33.38 10.17 -19.63
N ASP A 63 -33.93 9.07 -20.16
CA ASP A 63 -34.95 8.30 -19.42
C ASP A 63 -34.26 7.34 -18.47
N GLN A 64 -33.18 6.71 -18.96
CA GLN A 64 -32.45 5.65 -18.28
C GLN A 64 -30.98 5.65 -18.68
N VAL A 65 -30.10 5.48 -17.69
CA VAL A 65 -28.65 5.30 -17.87
C VAL A 65 -28.24 3.94 -17.31
N THR A 66 -27.71 3.08 -18.16
CA THR A 66 -27.19 1.77 -17.76
C THR A 66 -25.68 1.84 -17.54
N VAL A 67 -25.20 1.22 -16.46
CA VAL A 67 -23.79 1.08 -16.08
C VAL A 67 -23.50 -0.36 -15.67
N ASP A 68 -22.22 -0.75 -15.67
CA ASP A 68 -21.77 -2.11 -15.35
C ASP A 68 -21.04 -2.25 -14.01
N SER A 69 -21.00 -1.18 -13.21
CA SER A 69 -20.38 -1.24 -11.88
C SER A 69 -21.09 -0.30 -10.90
N GLU A 70 -21.13 -0.69 -9.63
CA GLU A 70 -21.75 0.13 -8.58
C GLU A 70 -21.04 1.48 -8.36
N PRO A 71 -19.68 1.61 -8.41
CA PRO A 71 -19.04 2.93 -8.34
C PRO A 71 -19.52 3.87 -9.45
N LEU A 72 -19.59 3.37 -10.68
CA LEU A 72 -20.08 4.15 -11.81
C LEU A 72 -21.59 4.47 -11.67
N ALA A 73 -22.36 3.57 -11.04
CA ALA A 73 -23.76 3.83 -10.70
C ALA A 73 -23.91 4.96 -9.68
N ARG A 74 -23.10 4.97 -8.62
CA ARG A 74 -23.06 6.07 -7.64
C ARG A 74 -22.69 7.40 -8.31
N LEU A 75 -21.65 7.39 -9.13
CA LEU A 75 -21.23 8.56 -9.91
C LEU A 75 -22.38 9.05 -10.80
N ALA A 76 -23.01 8.16 -11.58
CA ALA A 76 -24.13 8.51 -12.46
C ALA A 76 -25.30 9.11 -11.67
N ARG A 77 -25.72 8.46 -10.56
CA ARG A 77 -26.82 8.94 -9.70
C ARG A 77 -26.55 10.33 -9.11
N SER A 78 -25.29 10.69 -8.90
CA SER A 78 -24.90 12.02 -8.41
C SER A 78 -25.00 13.13 -9.47
N ILE A 79 -25.07 12.78 -10.75
CA ILE A 79 -25.00 13.72 -11.88
C ILE A 79 -26.32 13.79 -12.63
N VAL A 80 -26.85 12.63 -13.04
CA VAL A 80 -28.05 12.56 -13.89
C VAL A 80 -29.31 12.45 -13.04
N LYS A 81 -30.39 13.07 -13.53
CA LYS A 81 -31.74 12.92 -12.94
C LYS A 81 -32.49 11.68 -13.42
N ALA A 82 -31.93 10.97 -14.39
CA ALA A 82 -32.52 9.79 -15.01
C ALA A 82 -32.46 8.56 -14.08
N GLU A 83 -33.25 7.54 -14.40
CA GLU A 83 -33.14 6.25 -13.73
C GLU A 83 -31.78 5.61 -14.04
N VAL A 84 -30.99 5.30 -13.00
CA VAL A 84 -29.70 4.62 -13.16
C VAL A 84 -29.86 3.13 -12.89
N VAL A 85 -29.60 2.31 -13.90
CA VAL A 85 -29.64 0.85 -13.80
C VAL A 85 -28.23 0.28 -13.80
N GLN A 86 -27.88 -0.46 -12.76
CA GLN A 86 -26.67 -1.27 -12.75
C GLN A 86 -26.99 -2.65 -13.32
N ASP A 87 -26.32 -3.02 -14.41
CA ASP A 87 -26.38 -4.35 -14.99
C ASP A 87 -24.99 -4.76 -15.47
N GLU A 88 -24.28 -5.52 -14.62
CA GLU A 88 -22.92 -6.00 -14.89
C GLU A 88 -22.87 -7.00 -16.06
N ASN A 89 -24.01 -7.62 -16.40
CA ASN A 89 -24.11 -8.66 -17.41
C ASN A 89 -24.78 -8.17 -18.71
N ASP A 90 -25.04 -6.86 -18.87
CA ASP A 90 -25.64 -6.34 -20.10
C ASP A 90 -24.71 -6.58 -21.30
N PRO A 91 -25.11 -7.42 -22.29
CA PRO A 91 -24.27 -7.74 -23.44
C PRO A 91 -24.00 -6.52 -24.33
N THR A 92 -24.79 -5.45 -24.20
CA THR A 92 -24.59 -4.18 -24.89
C THR A 92 -23.37 -3.45 -24.36
N ILE A 93 -23.15 -3.43 -23.04
CA ILE A 93 -21.98 -2.76 -22.45
C ILE A 93 -20.69 -3.46 -22.91
N SER A 94 -20.66 -4.80 -22.87
CA SER A 94 -19.52 -5.57 -23.38
C SER A 94 -19.23 -5.26 -24.86
N LYS A 95 -20.27 -5.20 -25.71
CA LYS A 95 -20.13 -4.81 -27.12
C LYS A 95 -19.62 -3.38 -27.28
N LEU A 96 -20.08 -2.45 -26.45
CA LEU A 96 -19.65 -1.05 -26.48
C LEU A 96 -18.18 -0.91 -26.05
N ARG A 97 -17.77 -1.56 -24.96
CA ARG A 97 -16.37 -1.60 -24.49
C ARG A 97 -15.43 -2.15 -25.56
N ASN A 98 -15.80 -3.25 -26.23
CA ASN A 98 -15.01 -3.83 -27.31
C ASN A 98 -14.90 -2.93 -28.56
N ARG A 99 -15.93 -2.12 -28.82
CA ARG A 99 -15.94 -1.17 -29.94
C ARG A 99 -15.29 0.17 -29.60
N LEU A 100 -15.15 0.50 -28.31
CA LEU A 100 -14.63 1.78 -27.83
C LEU A 100 -13.29 2.17 -28.47
N PRO A 101 -12.26 1.31 -28.55
CA PRO A 101 -10.99 1.68 -29.18
C PRO A 101 -11.18 2.13 -30.64
N SER A 102 -12.02 1.40 -31.39
CA SER A 102 -12.32 1.73 -32.79
C SER A 102 -13.08 3.05 -32.93
N ILE A 103 -13.95 3.37 -31.96
CA ILE A 103 -14.69 4.64 -31.91
C ILE A 103 -13.71 5.79 -31.62
N LEU A 104 -12.80 5.63 -30.66
CA LEU A 104 -11.82 6.66 -30.29
C LEU A 104 -10.86 6.98 -31.44
N VAL A 105 -10.38 5.96 -32.16
CA VAL A 105 -9.55 6.13 -33.36
C VAL A 105 -10.32 6.87 -34.46
N ARG A 106 -11.57 6.49 -34.72
CA ARG A 106 -12.42 7.17 -35.71
C ARG A 106 -12.65 8.65 -35.38
N LEU A 107 -12.74 8.98 -34.09
CA LEU A 107 -12.89 10.35 -33.60
C LEU A 107 -11.55 11.11 -33.51
N ARG A 108 -10.44 10.50 -33.92
CA ARG A 108 -9.08 11.07 -33.84
C ARG A 108 -8.70 11.52 -32.41
N ILE A 109 -9.23 10.82 -31.41
CA ILE A 109 -8.85 11.02 -30.00
C ILE A 109 -7.55 10.27 -29.71
N ILE A 110 -7.36 9.13 -30.39
CA ILE A 110 -6.18 8.27 -30.33
C ILE A 110 -5.80 7.94 -31.77
N GLU A 111 -4.52 7.80 -32.08
CA GLU A 111 -4.01 7.57 -33.42
C GLU A 111 -4.30 6.14 -33.90
N SER A 112 -4.15 5.15 -33.00
CA SER A 112 -4.32 3.74 -33.33
C SER A 112 -4.90 2.91 -32.19
N LYS A 113 -5.33 1.67 -32.50
CA LYS A 113 -5.73 0.72 -31.48
C LYS A 113 -4.56 0.30 -30.59
N ASP A 114 -3.39 0.13 -31.19
CA ASP A 114 -2.16 -0.26 -30.50
C ASP A 114 -1.74 0.81 -29.48
N GLU A 115 -1.86 2.09 -29.84
CA GLU A 115 -1.63 3.21 -28.91
C GLU A 115 -2.62 3.20 -27.74
N TYR A 116 -3.91 2.92 -28.00
CA TYR A 116 -4.89 2.79 -26.91
C TYR A 116 -4.55 1.62 -25.98
N GLU A 117 -4.17 0.46 -26.52
CA GLU A 117 -3.79 -0.71 -25.72
C GLU A 117 -2.52 -0.44 -24.89
N GLN A 118 -1.55 0.25 -25.48
CA GLN A 118 -0.35 0.74 -24.80
C GLN A 118 -0.72 1.67 -23.64
N PHE A 119 -1.57 2.66 -23.89
CA PHE A 119 -2.02 3.61 -22.89
C PHE A 119 -2.81 2.94 -21.75
N VAL A 120 -3.73 2.02 -22.07
CA VAL A 120 -4.47 1.22 -21.07
C VAL A 120 -3.50 0.45 -20.17
N ARG A 121 -2.46 -0.17 -20.75
CA ARG A 121 -1.45 -0.89 -19.98
C ARG A 121 -0.70 0.04 -19.02
N ASP A 122 -0.26 1.18 -19.51
CA ASP A 122 0.53 2.13 -18.71
C ASP A 122 -0.29 2.72 -17.56
N VAL A 123 -1.55 3.10 -17.81
CA VAL A 123 -2.49 3.53 -16.76
C VAL A 123 -2.74 2.44 -15.72
N SER A 124 -2.90 1.18 -16.18
CA SER A 124 -3.10 0.04 -15.28
C SER A 124 -1.89 -0.21 -14.37
N LEU A 125 -0.67 -0.03 -14.90
CA LEU A 125 0.56 -0.11 -14.12
C LEU A 125 0.63 0.99 -13.07
N GLU A 126 0.26 2.23 -13.40
CA GLU A 126 0.23 3.35 -12.44
C GLU A 126 -0.82 3.14 -11.33
N LEU A 127 -2.00 2.61 -11.66
CA LEU A 127 -3.00 2.22 -10.66
C LEU A 127 -2.48 1.13 -9.72
N ALA A 128 -1.84 0.09 -10.27
CA ALA A 128 -1.28 -0.99 -9.48
C ALA A 128 -0.16 -0.51 -8.54
N LYS A 129 0.76 0.32 -9.04
CA LYS A 129 1.83 0.95 -8.21
C LYS A 129 1.24 1.75 -7.06
N THR A 130 0.20 2.55 -7.34
CA THR A 130 -0.47 3.37 -6.32
C THR A 130 -1.12 2.49 -5.26
N ALA A 131 -1.85 1.45 -5.67
CA ALA A 131 -2.50 0.52 -4.74
C ALA A 131 -1.48 -0.24 -3.86
N ILE A 132 -0.35 -0.68 -4.42
CA ILE A 132 0.74 -1.31 -3.67
C ILE A 132 1.30 -0.31 -2.63
N THR A 133 1.56 0.92 -3.04
CA THR A 133 2.10 1.97 -2.15
C THR A 133 1.15 2.26 -0.99
N GLU A 134 -0.15 2.34 -1.25
CA GLU A 134 -1.17 2.53 -0.20
C GLU A 134 -1.28 1.33 0.75
N ALA A 135 -1.09 0.11 0.23
CA ALA A 135 -1.08 -1.09 1.06
C ALA A 135 0.17 -1.18 1.95
N THR A 136 1.35 -0.80 1.44
CA THR A 136 2.62 -0.87 2.18
C THR A 136 2.81 0.26 3.18
N THR A 137 2.18 1.42 2.96
CA THR A 137 2.24 2.58 3.87
C THR A 137 1.33 2.44 5.09
N LYS A 138 0.59 1.34 5.22
CA LYS A 138 -0.21 1.06 6.44
C LYS A 138 0.72 0.92 7.64
N ARG A 139 0.67 1.89 8.55
CA ARG A 139 1.50 1.96 9.78
C ARG A 139 1.50 0.67 10.59
N ASP A 140 0.40 -0.06 10.57
CA ASP A 140 0.24 -1.32 11.30
C ASP A 140 1.24 -2.40 10.85
N LEU A 141 1.64 -2.40 9.57
CA LEU A 141 2.65 -3.33 9.07
C LEU A 141 4.03 -3.05 9.67
N TYR A 142 4.40 -1.78 9.82
CA TYR A 142 5.65 -1.40 10.45
C TYR A 142 5.65 -1.75 11.94
N ALA A 143 4.54 -1.49 12.65
CA ALA A 143 4.42 -1.84 14.06
C ALA A 143 4.59 -3.36 14.29
N ILE A 144 3.93 -4.19 13.47
CA ILE A 144 4.08 -5.65 13.53
C ILE A 144 5.54 -6.06 13.29
N GLN A 145 6.18 -5.46 12.28
CA GLN A 145 7.56 -5.80 11.95
C GLN A 145 8.54 -5.36 13.04
N THR A 146 8.31 -4.22 13.70
CA THR A 146 9.10 -3.76 14.84
C THR A 146 8.99 -4.72 16.03
N VAL A 147 7.78 -5.16 16.39
CA VAL A 147 7.58 -6.12 17.48
C VAL A 147 8.32 -7.43 17.20
N ARG A 148 8.16 -7.99 16.00
CA ARG A 148 8.90 -9.21 15.58
C ARG A 148 10.41 -9.02 15.66
N SER A 149 10.90 -7.86 15.23
CA SER A 149 12.33 -7.56 15.27
C SER A 149 12.86 -7.48 16.70
N ILE A 150 12.08 -6.94 17.65
CA ILE A 150 12.44 -6.92 19.07
C ILE A 150 12.50 -8.35 19.64
N GLU A 151 11.52 -9.19 19.31
CA GLU A 151 11.52 -10.60 19.72
C GLU A 151 12.72 -11.38 19.18
N ASP A 152 13.09 -11.12 17.93
CA ASP A 152 14.26 -11.77 17.32
C ASP A 152 15.58 -11.25 17.93
N LEU A 153 15.67 -9.96 18.23
CA LEU A 153 16.81 -9.40 18.97
C LEU A 153 16.95 -10.02 20.36
N ASP A 154 15.86 -10.23 21.09
CA ASP A 154 15.90 -10.88 22.41
C ASP A 154 16.43 -12.33 22.32
N LYS A 155 15.97 -13.11 21.34
CA LYS A 155 16.47 -14.47 21.10
C LYS A 155 17.97 -14.45 20.77
N ILE A 156 18.41 -13.54 19.91
CA ILE A 156 19.82 -13.40 19.53
C ILE A 156 20.67 -13.00 20.75
N LEU A 157 20.21 -12.04 21.55
CA LEU A 157 20.91 -11.60 22.75
C LEU A 157 21.09 -12.75 23.74
N ASN A 158 20.05 -13.55 23.98
CA ASN A 158 20.13 -14.70 24.87
C ASN A 158 21.10 -15.77 24.35
N LEU A 159 21.06 -16.07 23.04
CA LEU A 159 21.99 -17.00 22.41
C LEU A 159 23.45 -16.54 22.52
N LEU A 160 23.71 -15.26 22.21
CA LEU A 160 25.05 -14.67 22.28
C LEU A 160 25.55 -14.60 23.73
N ALA A 161 24.69 -14.25 24.69
CA ALA A 161 25.04 -14.22 26.09
C ALA A 161 25.42 -15.60 26.63
N GLY A 162 24.66 -16.64 26.26
CA GLY A 162 25.02 -18.03 26.55
C GLY A 162 26.39 -18.40 25.99
N ARG A 163 26.67 -18.04 24.72
CA ARG A 163 27.96 -18.31 24.10
C ARG A 163 29.13 -17.60 24.78
N ILE A 164 28.94 -16.34 25.19
CA ILE A 164 29.97 -15.57 25.92
C ILE A 164 30.26 -16.23 27.26
N ARG A 165 29.23 -16.70 27.97
CA ARG A 165 29.38 -17.40 29.26
C ARG A 165 30.11 -18.72 29.13
N GLU A 166 29.76 -19.53 28.13
CA GLU A 166 30.47 -20.78 27.84
C GLU A 166 31.95 -20.52 27.54
N TRP A 167 32.24 -19.49 26.73
CA TRP A 167 33.61 -19.18 26.34
C TRP A 167 34.44 -18.62 27.49
N TYR A 168 33.93 -17.60 28.20
CA TYR A 168 34.63 -16.99 29.32
C TYR A 168 34.68 -17.91 30.56
N GLY A 169 33.72 -18.82 30.71
CA GLY A 169 33.72 -19.85 31.74
C GLY A 169 34.92 -20.78 31.68
N LEU A 170 35.59 -20.92 30.54
CA LEU A 170 36.87 -21.65 30.45
C LEU A 170 38.00 -20.95 31.23
N HIS A 171 37.90 -19.63 31.40
CA HIS A 171 38.87 -18.80 32.13
C HIS A 171 38.43 -18.55 33.58
N PHE A 172 37.17 -18.21 33.80
CA PHE A 172 36.63 -17.93 35.13
C PHE A 172 35.25 -18.59 35.33
N PRO A 173 35.20 -19.91 35.59
CA PRO A 173 33.95 -20.68 35.65
C PRO A 173 33.04 -20.27 36.81
N GLU A 174 33.60 -19.80 37.92
CA GLU A 174 32.82 -19.42 39.11
C GLU A 174 31.97 -18.17 38.88
N LEU A 175 32.34 -17.29 37.94
CA LEU A 175 31.60 -16.07 37.65
C LEU A 175 30.17 -16.38 37.13
N ASP A 176 30.00 -17.49 36.41
CA ASP A 176 28.73 -17.85 35.78
C ASP A 176 27.63 -18.10 36.82
N ARG A 177 27.96 -18.81 37.93
CA ARG A 177 27.02 -19.04 39.04
C ARG A 177 26.78 -17.82 39.91
N LEU A 178 27.72 -16.86 39.96
CA LEU A 178 27.62 -15.69 40.85
C LEU A 178 26.83 -14.54 40.21
N VAL A 179 26.84 -14.46 38.87
CA VAL A 179 26.18 -13.39 38.12
C VAL A 179 25.11 -13.97 37.20
N GLU A 180 23.85 -13.89 37.63
CA GLU A 180 22.71 -14.46 36.91
C GLU A 180 22.33 -13.66 35.65
N LYS A 181 22.37 -12.32 35.71
CA LYS A 181 21.93 -11.47 34.60
C LYS A 181 22.97 -11.43 33.47
N HIS A 182 22.54 -11.68 32.24
CA HIS A 182 23.40 -11.63 31.05
C HIS A 182 24.09 -10.27 30.85
N ASP A 183 23.35 -9.16 30.92
CA ASP A 183 23.92 -7.81 30.77
C ASP A 183 25.03 -7.54 31.81
N SER A 184 24.77 -7.83 33.08
CA SER A 184 25.76 -7.64 34.14
C SER A 184 27.01 -8.50 33.94
N TYR A 185 26.85 -9.78 33.57
CA TYR A 185 27.97 -10.67 33.30
C TYR A 185 28.84 -10.14 32.14
N ILE A 186 28.20 -9.79 31.02
CA ILE A 186 28.90 -9.29 29.84
C ILE A 186 29.63 -7.98 30.14
N ARG A 187 29.02 -7.05 30.90
CA ARG A 187 29.67 -5.80 31.32
C ARG A 187 30.92 -6.06 32.16
N LEU A 188 30.85 -6.97 33.12
CA LEU A 188 32.00 -7.32 33.95
C LEU A 188 33.14 -7.92 33.13
N VAL A 189 32.82 -8.89 32.25
CA VAL A 189 33.80 -9.51 31.35
C VAL A 189 34.46 -8.47 30.45
N HIS A 190 33.67 -7.58 29.85
CA HIS A 190 34.17 -6.52 28.98
C HIS A 190 35.04 -5.50 29.74
N SER A 191 34.64 -5.10 30.94
CA SER A 191 35.33 -4.05 31.71
C SER A 191 36.58 -4.53 32.44
N LEU A 192 36.57 -5.76 32.96
CA LEU A 192 37.64 -6.26 33.84
C LEU A 192 38.57 -7.26 33.15
N GLY A 193 38.06 -8.00 32.16
CA GLY A 193 38.86 -8.93 31.37
C GLY A 193 39.41 -10.09 32.20
N ALA A 194 40.63 -9.95 32.72
CA ALA A 194 41.32 -10.98 33.49
C ALA A 194 40.71 -11.18 34.90
N ARG A 195 40.86 -12.38 35.49
CA ARG A 195 40.22 -12.73 36.77
C ARG A 195 40.78 -11.90 37.92
N GLU A 196 42.07 -11.59 37.84
CA GLU A 196 42.83 -10.81 38.82
C GLU A 196 42.31 -9.37 38.94
N SER A 197 41.64 -8.87 37.89
CA SER A 197 41.02 -7.54 37.88
C SER A 197 39.70 -7.48 38.66
N PHE A 198 39.12 -8.61 39.07
CA PHE A 198 37.85 -8.69 39.80
C PHE A 198 38.01 -8.40 41.29
N SER A 199 38.60 -7.24 41.62
CA SER A 199 38.72 -6.77 43.00
C SER A 199 37.40 -6.22 43.54
N TYR A 200 37.22 -6.26 44.87
CA TYR A 200 36.05 -5.71 45.55
C TYR A 200 35.79 -4.23 45.17
N ASP A 201 36.84 -3.40 45.11
CA ASP A 201 36.73 -1.99 44.71
C ASP A 201 36.30 -1.83 43.25
N ALA A 202 36.85 -2.63 42.33
CA ALA A 202 36.46 -2.58 40.93
C ALA A 202 35.00 -3.03 40.71
N LEU A 203 34.56 -4.07 41.41
CA LEU A 203 33.18 -4.60 41.33
C LEU A 203 32.15 -3.62 41.90
N THR A 204 32.46 -3.00 43.05
CA THR A 204 31.59 -1.99 43.66
C THR A 204 31.51 -0.72 42.81
N LYS A 205 32.61 -0.29 42.17
CA LYS A 205 32.61 0.81 41.18
C LYS A 205 31.72 0.51 39.96
N LEU A 206 31.61 -0.75 39.56
CA LEU A 206 30.72 -1.20 38.49
C LEU A 206 29.26 -1.43 38.95
N GLY A 207 28.92 -1.07 40.20
CA GLY A 207 27.57 -1.13 40.73
C GLY A 207 27.13 -2.51 41.22
N ILE A 208 28.07 -3.44 41.43
CA ILE A 208 27.76 -4.74 42.04
C ILE A 208 27.54 -4.55 43.55
N PRO A 209 26.44 -5.10 44.13
CA PRO A 209 26.18 -5.04 45.56
C PRO A 209 27.35 -5.62 46.38
N GLN A 210 27.63 -5.02 47.54
CA GLN A 210 28.79 -5.37 48.38
C GLN A 210 28.85 -6.86 48.73
N ASP A 211 27.71 -7.48 49.04
CA ASP A 211 27.62 -8.90 49.36
C ASP A 211 28.08 -9.79 48.18
N LYS A 212 27.64 -9.45 46.96
CA LYS A 212 28.04 -10.16 45.73
C LYS A 212 29.48 -9.84 45.34
N ALA A 213 29.92 -8.60 45.52
CA ALA A 213 31.29 -8.19 45.21
C ALA A 213 32.30 -9.00 46.05
N THR A 214 32.01 -9.19 47.33
CA THR A 214 32.83 -10.00 48.25
C THR A 214 32.92 -11.46 47.79
N GLN A 215 31.80 -12.04 47.34
CA GLN A 215 31.76 -13.42 46.85
C GLN A 215 32.49 -13.62 45.51
N ILE A 216 32.54 -12.59 44.66
CA ILE A 216 33.20 -12.66 43.35
C ILE A 216 34.70 -12.40 43.46
N SER A 217 35.13 -11.53 44.39
CA SER A 217 36.55 -11.20 44.58
C SER A 217 37.32 -12.17 45.47
N GLY A 218 36.63 -13.05 46.17
CA GLY A 218 37.20 -14.09 47.05
C GLY A 218 37.51 -15.37 46.29
#